data_AF-A0A529MER7-F1
#
_entry.id   AF-A0A529MER7-F1
#
_cell.length_a   1.000
_cell.length_b   1.000
_cell.length_c   1.000
_cell.angle_alpha   90.00
_cell.angle_beta   90.00
_cell.angle_gamma   90.00
#
_symmetry.space_group_name_H-M   'P 1'
#
loop_
_entity.id
_entity.type
_entity.pdbx_description
1 polymer ?
#
loop_
_entity_poly.entity_id
_entity_poly.type
_entity_poly.pdbx_seq_one_letter_code
_entity_poly.pdbx_strand_id
1 'polypeptide(L)'
;MEQVIANGLYLGAQYALIALGLTLIFALMNVLNFAHGQMYVLGGFITYTVYGQLGLPFVVALLASGVTLAVIGALMEKFLFRTVIR
;
A
#
# COMPACT_ATOMS: atom_id res chain seq x y z
N MET A 1 20.95 21.58 5.29
CA MET A 1 19.68 21.48 6.05
C MET A 1 18.47 21.25 5.15
N GLU A 2 18.45 21.80 3.93
CA GLU A 2 17.34 21.65 2.97
C GLU A 2 16.96 20.18 2.67
N GLN A 3 17.96 19.30 2.45
CA GLN A 3 17.71 17.87 2.21
C GLN A 3 17.05 17.15 3.41
N VAL A 4 17.37 17.56 4.64
CA VAL A 4 16.77 16.98 5.86
C VAL A 4 15.30 17.35 5.95
N ILE A 5 14.96 18.61 5.64
CA ILE A 5 13.58 19.09 5.63
C ILE A 5 12.79 18.39 4.54
N ALA A 6 13.34 18.28 3.32
CA ALA A 6 12.68 17.59 2.21
C ALA A 6 12.43 16.10 2.51
N ASN A 7 13.42 15.41 3.08
CA ASN A 7 13.27 14.00 3.46
C ASN A 7 12.27 13.81 4.62
N GLY A 8 12.28 14.72 5.59
CA GLY A 8 11.30 14.72 6.68
C GLY A 8 9.87 14.90 6.16
N LEU A 9 9.66 15.81 5.21
CA LEU A 9 8.36 16.04 4.59
C LEU A 9 7.92 14.84 3.73
N TYR A 10 8.84 14.24 2.98
CA TYR A 10 8.58 13.02 2.21
C TYR A 10 8.14 11.86 3.10
N LEU A 11 8.90 11.56 4.16
CA LEU A 11 8.58 10.50 5.12
C LEU A 11 7.27 10.80 5.87
N GLY A 12 7.06 12.06 6.28
CA GLY A 12 5.83 12.50 6.92
C GLY A 12 4.60 12.30 6.04
N ALA A 13 4.68 12.71 4.76
CA ALA A 13 3.61 12.51 3.78
C ALA A 13 3.33 11.02 3.55
N GLN A 14 4.37 10.19 3.49
CA GLN A 14 4.25 8.75 3.34
C GLN A 14 3.51 8.12 4.54
N TYR A 15 3.90 8.46 5.77
CA TYR A 15 3.20 7.98 6.97
C TYR A 15 1.76 8.49 7.05
N ALA A 16 1.51 9.74 6.67
CA ALA A 16 0.16 10.30 6.61
C ALA A 16 -0.72 9.52 5.62
N LEU A 17 -0.22 9.20 4.43
CA LEU A 17 -0.95 8.39 3.44
C LEU A 17 -1.23 6.96 3.93
N ILE A 18 -0.26 6.33 4.59
CA ILE A 18 -0.45 4.98 5.18
C ILE A 18 -1.55 5.01 6.23
N ALA A 19 -1.52 6.00 7.12
CA ALA A 19 -2.53 6.18 8.16
C ALA A 19 -3.92 6.47 7.56
N LEU A 20 -4.00 7.35 6.56
CA LEU A 20 -5.24 7.66 5.84
C LEU A 20 -5.84 6.42 5.16
N GLY A 21 -5.01 5.55 4.57
CA GLY A 21 -5.49 4.30 3.98
C GLY A 21 -6.15 3.38 5.01
N LEU A 22 -5.50 3.19 6.17
CA LEU A 22 -6.05 2.36 7.25
C LEU A 22 -7.35 2.93 7.81
N THR A 23 -7.40 4.26 8.03
CA THR A 23 -8.61 4.91 8.57
C THR A 23 -9.77 4.88 7.58
N LEU A 24 -9.54 5.03 6.27
CA LEU A 24 -10.59 4.90 5.26
C LEU A 24 -11.19 3.48 5.24
N ILE A 25 -10.33 2.45 5.25
CA ILE A 25 -10.76 1.05 5.28
C ILE A 25 -11.60 0.77 6.52
N PHE A 26 -11.13 1.22 7.69
CA PHE A 26 -11.84 1.05 8.95
C PHE A 26 -13.17 1.82 8.97
N ALA A 27 -13.19 3.07 8.49
CA ALA A 27 -14.40 3.90 8.45
C ALA A 27 -15.50 3.31 7.55
N LEU A 28 -15.13 2.61 6.47
CA LEU A 28 -16.09 2.00 5.55
C LEU A 28 -16.58 0.63 6.04
N MET A 29 -15.70 -0.17 6.63
CA MET A 29 -16.01 -1.58 6.96
C MET A 29 -16.29 -1.84 8.44
N ASN A 30 -15.96 -0.92 9.35
CA ASN A 30 -15.96 -1.12 10.82
C ASN A 30 -15.13 -2.33 11.28
N VAL A 31 -14.19 -2.79 10.46
CA VAL A 31 -13.29 -3.92 10.75
C VAL A 31 -11.85 -3.44 10.61
N LEU A 32 -11.03 -3.73 11.63
CA LEU A 32 -9.62 -3.36 11.62
C LEU A 32 -8.79 -4.34 10.77
N ASN A 33 -8.13 -3.83 9.73
CA ASN A 33 -7.26 -4.62 8.87
C ASN A 33 -5.81 -4.63 9.42
N PHE A 34 -5.44 -5.68 10.14
CA PHE A 34 -4.07 -5.87 10.65
C PHE A 34 -3.04 -6.19 9.55
N ALA A 35 -3.47 -6.63 8.36
CA ALA A 35 -2.58 -6.93 7.24
C ALA A 35 -2.13 -5.68 6.47
N HIS A 36 -2.70 -4.50 6.76
CA HIS A 36 -2.42 -3.26 6.02
C HIS A 36 -0.92 -2.91 5.97
N GLY A 37 -0.19 -3.12 7.07
CA GLY A 37 1.27 -2.92 7.10
C GLY A 37 2.02 -3.87 6.16
N GLN A 38 1.58 -5.12 6.05
CA GLN A 38 2.17 -6.09 5.13
C GLN A 38 1.82 -5.76 3.67
N MET A 39 0.61 -5.27 3.39
CA MET A 39 0.23 -4.78 2.05
C MET A 39 1.13 -3.64 1.59
N TYR A 40 1.40 -2.68 2.49
CA TYR A 40 2.32 -1.58 2.19
C TYR A 40 3.73 -2.09 1.82
N VAL A 41 4.28 -3.01 2.61
CA VAL A 41 5.60 -3.62 2.33
C VAL A 41 5.58 -4.39 1.01
N LEU A 42 4.51 -5.14 0.74
CA LEU A 42 4.36 -5.90 -0.50
C LEU A 42 4.39 -4.99 -1.73
N GLY A 43 3.65 -3.87 -1.70
CA GLY A 43 3.67 -2.89 -2.78
C GLY A 43 5.08 -2.32 -3.02
N GLY A 44 5.82 -2.06 -1.94
CA GLY A 44 7.22 -1.65 -2.01
C GLY A 44 8.13 -2.73 -2.62
N PHE A 45 7.95 -3.99 -2.23
CA PHE A 45 8.70 -5.13 -2.77
C PHE A 45 8.45 -5.33 -4.26
N ILE A 46 7.20 -5.24 -4.72
CA ILE A 46 6.88 -5.31 -6.15
C ILE A 46 7.58 -4.18 -6.92
N THR A 47 7.52 -2.95 -6.41
CA THR A 47 8.22 -1.81 -7.02
C THR A 47 9.73 -2.05 -7.05
N TYR A 48 10.32 -2.53 -5.96
CA TYR A 48 11.74 -2.87 -5.86
C TYR A 48 12.15 -3.95 -6.86
N THR A 49 11.36 -5.02 -7.01
CA THR A 49 11.67 -6.10 -7.95
C THR A 49 11.53 -5.62 -9.40
N VAL A 50 10.45 -4.92 -9.74
CA VAL A 50 10.19 -4.51 -11.13
C VAL A 50 11.15 -3.40 -11.58
N TYR A 51 11.35 -2.38 -10.76
CA TYR A 51 12.27 -1.28 -11.10
C TYR A 51 13.74 -1.66 -10.84
N GLY A 52 14.04 -2.22 -9.67
CA GLY A 52 15.40 -2.46 -9.21
C GLY A 52 16.05 -3.74 -9.74
N GLN A 53 15.31 -4.84 -9.87
CA GLN A 53 15.88 -6.11 -10.33
C GLN A 53 15.63 -6.37 -11.82
N LEU A 54 14.42 -6.09 -12.31
CA LEU A 54 14.08 -6.29 -13.73
C LEU A 54 14.49 -5.11 -14.61
N GLY A 55 14.90 -3.97 -14.01
CA GLY A 55 15.33 -2.78 -14.74
C GLY A 55 14.21 -2.12 -15.56
N LEU A 56 12.95 -2.42 -15.27
CA LEU A 56 11.81 -1.86 -15.99
C LEU A 56 11.55 -0.41 -15.54
N PRO A 57 10.93 0.43 -16.39
CA PRO A 57 10.65 1.82 -16.04
C PRO A 57 9.82 1.94 -14.76
N PHE A 58 10.07 3.01 -13.99
CA PHE A 58 9.36 3.27 -12.73
C PHE A 58 7.83 3.27 -12.90
N VAL A 59 7.31 3.78 -14.00
CA VAL A 59 5.87 3.79 -14.30
C VAL A 59 5.32 2.36 -14.39
N VAL A 60 6.07 1.43 -14.98
CA VAL A 60 5.67 0.01 -15.07
C VAL A 60 5.67 -0.62 -13.68
N ALA A 61 6.68 -0.33 -12.85
CA ALA A 61 6.75 -0.79 -11.47
C ALA A 61 5.58 -0.27 -10.62
N LEU A 62 5.23 1.01 -10.77
CA LEU A 62 4.11 1.64 -10.08
C LEU A 62 2.77 0.97 -10.45
N LEU A 63 2.53 0.76 -11.75
CA LEU A 63 1.32 0.08 -12.22
C LEU A 63 1.27 -1.38 -11.76
N ALA A 64 2.39 -2.10 -11.83
CA ALA A 64 2.48 -3.49 -11.37
C ALA A 64 2.19 -3.61 -9.87
N SER A 65 2.74 -2.70 -9.06
CA SER A 65 2.45 -2.62 -7.62
C SER A 65 0.97 -2.35 -7.36
N GLY A 66 0.39 -1.35 -8.04
CA GLY A 66 -1.03 -1.01 -7.92
C GLY A 66 -1.96 -2.16 -8.30
N VAL A 67 -1.72 -2.82 -9.44
CA VAL A 67 -2.50 -3.98 -9.89
C VAL A 67 -2.40 -5.14 -8.90
N THR A 68 -1.19 -5.43 -8.43
CA THR A 68 -0.97 -6.53 -7.46
C THR A 68 -1.73 -6.29 -6.16
N LEU A 69 -1.66 -5.07 -5.62
CA LEU A 69 -2.39 -4.70 -4.40
C LEU A 69 -3.90 -4.67 -4.60
N ALA A 70 -4.38 -4.23 -5.77
CA ALA A 70 -5.81 -4.26 -6.09
C ALA A 70 -6.35 -5.70 -6.14
N VAL A 71 -5.62 -6.62 -6.76
CA VAL A 71 -5.99 -8.04 -6.80
C VAL A 71 -6.02 -8.63 -5.39
N ILE A 72 -4.97 -8.41 -4.58
CA ILE A 72 -4.91 -8.94 -3.21
C ILE A 72 -6.01 -8.34 -2.33
N GLY A 73 -6.25 -7.03 -2.44
CA GLY A 73 -7.33 -6.35 -1.74
C GLY A 73 -8.70 -6.93 -2.09
N ALA A 74 -8.98 -7.17 -3.38
CA ALA A 74 -10.23 -7.77 -3.82
C ALA A 74 -10.39 -9.22 -3.32
N LEU A 75 -9.31 -10.01 -3.29
CA LEU A 75 -9.32 -11.35 -2.71
C LEU A 75 -9.61 -11.30 -1.20
N MET A 76 -8.98 -10.38 -0.46
CA MET A 76 -9.24 -10.21 0.97
C MET A 76 -10.67 -9.73 1.25
N GLU A 77 -11.20 -8.83 0.43
CA GLU A 77 -12.61 -8.42 0.52
C GLU A 77 -13.53 -9.64 0.33
N LYS A 78 -13.30 -10.43 -0.72
CA LYS A 78 -14.16 -11.56 -1.07
C LYS A 78 -14.12 -12.68 -0.04
N PHE A 79 -12.94 -13.05 0.46
CA PHE A 79 -12.76 -14.24 1.29
C PHE A 79 -12.74 -13.95 2.79
N LEU A 80 -12.21 -12.79 3.19
CA LEU A 80 -12.06 -12.42 4.60
C LEU A 80 -13.17 -11.46 5.02
N PHE A 81 -13.23 -10.25 4.44
CA PHE A 81 -14.11 -9.20 4.95
C PHE A 81 -15.59 -9.52 4.71
N ARG A 82 -15.96 -10.01 3.53
CA ARG A 82 -17.35 -10.40 3.22
C ARG A 82 -17.87 -11.54 4.08
N THR A 83 -16.99 -12.40 4.59
CA THR A 83 -17.35 -13.50 5.50
C THR A 83 -17.63 -12.99 6.91
N VAL A 84 -16.85 -12.00 7.37
CA VAL A 84 -16.92 -11.47 8.74
C VAL A 84 -17.97 -10.36 8.91
N ILE A 85 -18.24 -9.59 7.84
CA ILE A 85 -19.22 -8.49 7.85
C ILE A 85 -20.66 -9.01 7.67
N ARG A 86 -20.85 -10.27 7.31
CA ARG A 86 -22.14 -10.96 7.37
C ARG A 86 -22.44 -11.43 8.80
#